data_AF-A0A8J3GDM2-F1
#
_entry.id   AF-A0A8J3GDM2-F1
#
_cell.length_a   1.000
_cell.length_b   1.000
_cell.length_c   1.000
_cell.angle_alpha   90.00
_cell.angle_beta   90.00
_cell.angle_gamma   90.00
#
_symmetry.space_group_name_H-M   'P 1'
#
loop_
_entity.id
_entity.type
_entity.pdbx_description
1 polymer ?
#
loop_
_entity_poly.entity_id
_entity_poly.type
_entity_poly.pdbx_seq_one_letter_code
_entity_poly.pdbx_strand_id
1 'polypeptide(L)'
;MPANDSFASNIQLLPKDRCACHVTFSLVPPTVQEYVGFQNFIEAFADPQFWESFKLVGILLIANLIKRWPGIFAAISLHRLFHDRIRYIFQVCFVVPMIVPQMVWLLIWKSFYDPEFGLLNGFLNASGGMQFLNWLDYAMPTLATKLETTIHTVINPLFGSIAGLILLVGLIMVAGLRKDHSSIRWGDRALLSLYYWPTDE
;
A
#
# COMPACT_ATOMS: atom_id res chain seq x y z
N MET A 1 -50.93 24.34 8.24
CA MET A 1 -51.10 25.46 9.19
C MET A 1 -49.72 25.91 9.67
N PRO A 2 -49.46 27.22 9.84
CA PRO A 2 -48.16 27.85 9.65
C PRO A 2 -47.30 28.01 10.93
N ALA A 3 -45.99 28.17 10.70
CA ALA A 3 -44.95 28.88 11.45
C ALA A 3 -44.91 28.83 12.99
N ASN A 4 -43.79 28.34 13.52
CA ASN A 4 -43.23 28.91 14.75
C ASN A 4 -41.72 29.11 14.57
N ASP A 5 -41.39 30.22 13.95
CA ASP A 5 -40.04 30.67 13.59
C ASP A 5 -39.28 31.26 14.79
N SER A 6 -39.67 30.90 16.02
CA SER A 6 -39.18 31.53 17.25
C SER A 6 -37.85 30.98 17.78
N PHE A 7 -37.22 30.01 17.11
CA PHE A 7 -35.95 29.42 17.55
C PHE A 7 -34.70 30.05 16.93
N ALA A 8 -34.85 30.96 15.95
CA ALA A 8 -33.73 31.56 15.23
C ALA A 8 -33.18 32.86 15.86
N SER A 9 -33.79 33.39 16.93
CA SER A 9 -33.49 34.74 17.44
C SER A 9 -32.50 34.80 18.61
N ASN A 10 -32.03 33.68 19.15
CA ASN A 10 -31.19 33.67 20.37
C ASN A 10 -29.69 33.37 20.13
N ILE A 11 -29.19 33.51 18.90
CA ILE A 11 -27.76 33.39 18.59
C ILE A 11 -27.15 34.78 18.37
N GLN A 12 -27.17 35.59 19.42
CA GLN A 12 -26.35 36.79 19.63
C GLN A 12 -26.40 36.95 21.15
N LEU A 13 -25.35 36.68 21.93
CA LEU A 13 -24.18 37.53 22.10
C LEU A 13 -23.10 36.71 22.85
N LEU A 14 -21.92 36.49 22.27
CA LEU A 14 -20.71 36.24 23.05
C LEU A 14 -19.75 37.42 22.83
N PRO A 15 -19.41 38.19 23.88
CA PRO A 15 -18.56 39.37 23.76
C PRO A 15 -17.16 38.98 23.29
N LYS A 16 -16.66 39.74 22.32
CA LYS A 16 -15.43 39.53 21.57
C LYS A 16 -14.17 39.87 22.39
N ASP A 17 -14.20 39.73 23.71
CA ASP A 17 -13.13 40.27 24.55
C ASP A 17 -12.77 39.26 25.65
N ARG A 18 -11.88 38.32 25.33
CA ARG A 18 -10.83 37.77 26.20
C ARG A 18 -10.11 36.64 25.47
N CYS A 19 -8.79 36.75 25.42
CA CYS A 19 -7.85 35.71 24.98
C CYS A 19 -8.06 34.44 25.82
N ALA A 20 -8.95 33.56 25.37
CA ALA A 20 -9.00 32.18 25.81
C ALA A 20 -8.89 31.35 24.55
N CYS A 21 -7.75 30.69 24.36
CA CYS A 21 -7.58 29.64 23.38
C CYS A 21 -8.51 28.49 23.79
N HIS A 22 -9.79 28.64 23.47
CA HIS A 22 -10.78 27.62 23.69
C HIS A 22 -10.49 26.54 22.66
N VAL A 23 -9.93 25.42 23.11
CA VAL A 23 -9.93 24.18 22.35
C VAL A 23 -11.40 23.78 22.25
N THR A 24 -12.11 24.36 21.30
CA THR A 24 -13.45 23.93 20.93
C THR A 24 -13.28 22.55 20.33
N PHE A 25 -13.49 21.55 21.18
CA PHE A 25 -13.89 20.23 20.74
C PHE A 25 -15.11 20.46 19.85
N SER A 26 -14.93 20.34 18.53
CA SER A 26 -16.04 20.29 17.61
C SER A 26 -16.74 18.97 17.88
N LEU A 27 -17.67 19.00 18.84
CA LEU A 27 -18.57 17.89 19.10
C LEU A 27 -19.26 17.62 17.76
N VAL A 28 -18.88 16.51 17.12
CA VAL A 28 -19.64 15.98 16.00
C VAL A 28 -21.07 15.81 16.54
N PRO A 29 -22.07 16.49 15.95
CA PRO A 29 -23.43 16.38 16.44
C PRO A 29 -23.82 14.90 16.45
N PRO A 30 -24.55 14.42 17.47
CA PRO A 30 -24.92 13.02 17.56
C PRO A 30 -25.74 12.65 16.31
N THR A 31 -25.09 11.97 15.37
CA THR A 31 -25.75 11.36 14.23
C THR A 31 -26.54 10.17 14.76
N VAL A 32 -27.84 10.19 14.52
CA VAL A 32 -28.69 9.02 14.76
C VAL A 32 -28.16 7.88 13.88
N GLN A 33 -27.56 6.88 14.52
CA GLN A 33 -27.05 5.69 13.83
C GLN A 33 -28.22 4.78 13.52
N GLU A 34 -28.67 4.78 12.27
CA GLU A 34 -29.69 3.84 11.79
C GLU A 34 -29.04 2.48 11.51
N TYR A 35 -29.76 1.40 11.85
CA TYR A 35 -29.31 0.05 11.55
C TYR A 35 -29.40 -0.21 10.03
N VAL A 36 -28.25 -0.16 9.36
CA VAL A 36 -28.11 -0.35 7.90
C VAL A 36 -27.82 -1.80 7.48
N GLY A 37 -27.82 -2.75 8.43
CA GLY A 37 -27.58 -4.17 8.13
C GLY A 37 -26.25 -4.42 7.40
N PHE A 38 -26.29 -5.10 6.25
CA PHE A 38 -25.09 -5.46 5.47
C PHE A 38 -24.67 -4.42 4.43
N GLN A 39 -25.37 -3.29 4.33
CA GLN A 39 -25.13 -2.29 3.29
C GLN A 39 -23.68 -1.79 3.29
N ASN A 40 -23.12 -1.50 4.47
CA ASN A 40 -21.74 -1.03 4.63
C ASN A 40 -20.70 -2.04 4.13
N PHE A 41 -20.96 -3.34 4.27
CA PHE A 41 -20.03 -4.37 3.78
C PHE A 41 -20.07 -4.49 2.26
N ILE A 42 -21.26 -4.45 1.67
CA ILE A 42 -21.43 -4.47 0.20
C ILE A 42 -20.75 -3.24 -0.41
N GLU A 43 -20.94 -2.07 0.19
CA GLU A 43 -20.31 -0.82 -0.24
C GLU A 43 -18.78 -0.89 -0.11
N ALA A 44 -18.26 -1.40 1.00
CA ALA A 44 -16.82 -1.58 1.20
C ALA A 44 -16.20 -2.59 0.20
N PHE A 45 -16.90 -3.66 -0.17
CA PHE A 45 -16.39 -4.62 -1.17
C PHE A 45 -16.45 -4.11 -2.61
N ALA A 46 -17.36 -3.17 -2.90
CA ALA A 46 -17.45 -2.50 -4.20
C ALA A 46 -16.40 -1.40 -4.38
N ASP A 47 -15.83 -0.89 -3.29
CA ASP A 47 -14.79 0.14 -3.31
C ASP A 47 -13.43 -0.46 -3.78
N PRO A 48 -12.84 0.02 -4.89
CA PRO A 48 -11.51 -0.41 -5.33
C PRO A 48 -10.41 -0.11 -4.31
N GLN A 49 -10.54 0.96 -3.51
CA GLN A 49 -9.54 1.35 -2.52
C GLN A 49 -9.44 0.35 -1.35
N PHE A 50 -10.53 -0.35 -1.04
CA PHE A 50 -10.54 -1.44 -0.07
C PHE A 50 -9.60 -2.58 -0.50
N TRP A 51 -9.67 -2.98 -1.77
CA TRP A 51 -8.83 -4.06 -2.31
C TRP A 51 -7.37 -3.66 -2.44
N GLU A 52 -7.07 -2.39 -2.75
CA GLU A 52 -5.69 -1.88 -2.72
C GLU A 52 -5.10 -1.93 -1.31
N SER A 53 -5.87 -1.48 -0.31
CA SER A 53 -5.48 -1.56 1.09
C SER A 53 -5.23 -3.01 1.53
N PHE A 54 -6.08 -3.94 1.09
CA PHE A 54 -5.92 -5.36 1.38
C PHE A 54 -4.63 -5.94 0.77
N LYS A 55 -4.28 -5.55 -0.46
CA LYS A 55 -3.01 -5.94 -1.09
C LYS A 55 -1.81 -5.40 -0.31
N LEU A 56 -1.85 -4.14 0.10
CA LEU A 56 -0.78 -3.53 0.90
C LEU A 56 -0.60 -4.27 2.22
N VAL A 57 -1.68 -4.57 2.93
CA VAL A 57 -1.64 -5.37 4.15
C VAL A 57 -1.05 -6.76 3.89
N GLY A 58 -1.45 -7.42 2.79
CA GLY A 58 -0.89 -8.69 2.37
C GLY A 58 0.62 -8.64 2.13
N ILE A 59 1.10 -7.61 1.42
CA ILE A 59 2.53 -7.40 1.18
C ILE A 59 3.28 -7.18 2.49
N LEU A 60 2.74 -6.33 3.38
CA LEU A 60 3.33 -6.06 4.70
C LEU A 60 3.40 -7.33 5.57
N LEU A 61 2.38 -8.18 5.50
CA LEU A 61 2.35 -9.45 6.22
C LEU A 61 3.46 -10.37 5.72
N ILE A 62 3.60 -10.56 4.40
CA ILE A 62 4.66 -11.39 3.80
C ILE A 62 6.04 -10.82 4.15
N ALA A 63 6.22 -9.49 4.05
CA ALA A 63 7.47 -8.83 4.41
C ALA A 63 7.82 -9.06 5.89
N ASN A 64 6.84 -8.98 6.80
CA ASN A 64 7.03 -9.27 8.22
C ASN A 64 7.41 -10.73 8.47
N LEU A 65 6.82 -11.67 7.74
CA LEU A 65 7.21 -13.08 7.83
C LEU A 65 8.67 -13.28 7.40
N ILE A 66 9.08 -12.68 6.28
CA ILE A 66 10.46 -12.72 5.78
C ILE A 66 11.43 -12.13 6.81
N LYS A 67 11.08 -10.97 7.40
CA LYS A 67 11.89 -10.27 8.40
C LYS A 67 12.13 -11.09 9.67
N ARG A 68 11.29 -12.08 9.99
CA ARG A 68 11.45 -12.92 11.18
C ARG A 68 12.50 -14.03 11.02
N TRP A 69 12.80 -14.46 9.79
CA TRP A 69 13.73 -15.56 9.52
C TRP A 69 15.16 -15.33 10.01
N PRO A 70 15.80 -14.16 9.82
CA PRO A 70 17.15 -13.92 10.31
C PRO A 70 17.30 -14.12 11.83
N GLY A 71 16.27 -13.79 12.62
CA GLY A 71 16.28 -14.02 14.06
C GLY A 71 16.31 -15.51 14.44
N ILE A 72 15.60 -16.35 13.67
CA ILE A 72 15.60 -17.81 13.85
C ILE A 72 16.97 -18.37 13.47
N PHE A 73 17.55 -17.93 12.36
CA PHE A 73 18.90 -18.34 11.95
C PHE A 73 19.97 -17.92 12.97
N ALA A 74 19.86 -16.71 13.51
CA ALA A 74 20.74 -16.21 14.56
C ALA A 74 20.62 -17.06 15.83
N ALA A 75 19.39 -17.40 16.25
CA ALA A 75 19.16 -18.26 17.43
C ALA A 75 19.75 -19.67 17.26
N ILE A 76 19.58 -20.30 16.10
CA ILE A 76 20.16 -21.63 15.80
C ILE A 76 21.69 -21.56 15.76
N SER A 77 22.25 -20.53 15.14
CA SER A 77 23.71 -20.30 15.09
C SER A 77 24.29 -20.09 16.49
N LEU A 78 23.57 -19.34 17.34
CA LEU A 78 23.97 -19.07 18.72
C LEU A 78 23.98 -20.36 19.56
N HIS A 79 23.07 -21.29 19.30
CA HIS A 79 23.02 -22.59 19.98
C HIS A 79 24.18 -23.52 19.61
N ARG A 80 24.88 -23.27 18.50
CA ARG A 80 26.04 -24.06 18.04
C ARG A 80 27.40 -23.51 18.49
N LEU A 81 27.44 -22.37 19.19
CA LEU A 81 28.71 -21.80 19.67
C LEU A 81 29.25 -22.57 20.88
N PHE A 82 30.50 -23.04 20.78
CA PHE A 82 31.18 -23.82 21.81
C PHE A 82 31.68 -23.01 23.02
N HIS A 83 31.65 -21.67 22.95
CA HIS A 83 32.14 -20.80 24.03
C HIS A 83 30.99 -20.22 24.85
N ASP A 84 30.82 -20.73 26.08
CA ASP A 84 29.70 -20.36 26.97
C ASP A 84 29.63 -18.87 27.30
N ARG A 85 30.78 -18.19 27.45
CA ARG A 85 30.80 -16.75 27.74
C ARG A 85 30.26 -15.89 26.59
N ILE A 86 30.61 -16.25 25.35
CA ILE A 86 30.18 -15.51 24.16
C ILE A 86 28.68 -15.71 23.99
N ARG A 87 28.20 -16.95 24.14
CA ARG A 87 26.76 -17.27 24.12
C ARG A 87 25.97 -16.42 25.11
N TYR A 88 26.43 -16.30 26.35
CA TYR A 88 25.76 -15.51 27.39
C TYR A 88 25.68 -14.02 27.02
N ILE A 89 26.78 -13.41 26.54
CA ILE A 89 26.80 -11.99 26.14
C ILE A 89 25.79 -11.74 25.02
N PHE A 90 25.78 -12.58 23.99
CA PHE A 90 24.83 -12.44 22.88
C PHE A 90 23.37 -12.63 23.32
N GLN A 91 23.08 -13.56 24.24
CA GLN A 91 21.75 -13.72 24.81
C GLN A 91 21.28 -12.44 25.52
N VAL A 92 22.15 -11.85 26.35
CA VAL A 92 21.83 -10.60 27.05
C VAL A 92 21.60 -9.45 26.05
N CYS A 93 22.49 -9.27 25.07
CA CYS A 93 22.35 -8.23 24.06
C CYS A 93 21.07 -8.34 23.21
N PHE A 94 20.57 -9.56 22.95
CA PHE A 94 19.30 -9.76 22.25
C PHE A 94 18.07 -9.48 23.13
N VAL A 95 18.15 -9.79 24.43
CA VAL A 95 17.02 -9.63 25.37
C VAL A 95 16.87 -8.17 25.81
N VAL A 96 17.96 -7.44 26.01
CA VAL A 96 17.96 -6.02 26.42
C VAL A 96 17.01 -5.14 25.59
N PRO A 97 17.09 -5.10 24.25
CA PRO A 97 16.19 -4.26 23.45
C PRO A 97 14.74 -4.72 23.48
N MET A 98 14.46 -5.99 23.81
CA MET A 98 13.09 -6.51 23.93
C MET A 98 12.36 -5.94 25.16
N ILE A 99 13.11 -5.58 26.19
CA ILE A 99 12.57 -4.97 27.42
C ILE A 99 12.30 -3.48 27.21
N VAL A 100 13.01 -2.84 26.27
CA VAL A 100 12.83 -1.41 25.96
C VAL A 100 11.45 -1.20 25.32
N PRO A 101 10.59 -0.34 25.90
CA PRO A 101 9.31 -0.03 25.29
C PRO A 101 9.47 0.63 23.93
N GLN A 102 8.60 0.28 22.98
CA GLN A 102 8.64 0.84 21.63
C GLN A 102 8.53 2.37 21.61
N MET A 103 7.85 2.97 22.58
CA MET A 103 7.79 4.43 22.71
C MET A 103 9.17 5.07 22.93
N VAL A 104 10.03 4.46 23.74
CA VAL A 104 11.38 4.96 24.00
C VAL A 104 12.21 4.89 22.73
N TRP A 105 12.08 3.79 21.97
CA TRP A 105 12.73 3.66 20.67
C TRP A 105 12.36 4.80 19.72
N LEU A 106 11.07 5.14 19.63
CA LEU A 106 10.61 6.26 18.81
C LEU A 106 11.19 7.60 19.27
N LEU A 107 11.28 7.83 20.58
CA LEU A 107 11.85 9.06 21.13
C LEU A 107 13.36 9.18 20.86
N ILE A 108 14.11 8.08 20.97
CA ILE A 108 15.54 8.05 20.64
C ILE A 108 15.73 8.41 19.18
N TRP A 109 14.99 7.77 18.27
CA TRP A 109 15.09 8.07 16.85
C TRP A 109 14.59 9.47 16.50
N LYS A 110 13.53 9.95 17.15
CA LYS A 110 13.07 11.34 17.01
C LYS A 110 14.18 12.32 17.37
N SER A 111 14.88 12.09 18.48
CA SER A 111 16.01 12.91 18.89
C SER A 111 17.21 12.75 17.96
N PHE A 112 17.41 11.55 17.41
CA PHE A 112 18.50 11.27 16.47
C PHE A 112 18.30 11.98 15.13
N TYR A 113 17.07 12.03 14.62
CA TYR A 113 16.64 12.73 13.40
C TYR A 113 16.24 14.19 13.64
N ASP A 114 16.48 14.73 14.82
CA ASP A 114 16.15 16.13 15.12
C ASP A 114 16.98 17.07 14.21
N PRO A 115 16.34 17.99 13.47
CA PRO A 115 17.03 18.85 12.52
C PRO A 115 18.00 19.85 13.18
N GLU A 116 17.74 20.26 14.43
CA GLU A 116 18.50 21.33 15.09
C GLU A 116 19.69 20.80 15.89
N PHE A 117 19.50 19.73 16.66
CA PHE A 117 20.53 19.17 17.57
C PHE A 117 20.75 17.66 17.40
N GLY A 118 20.27 17.06 16.31
CA GLY A 118 20.42 15.63 16.06
C GLY A 118 21.88 15.22 15.88
N LEU A 119 22.29 14.17 16.59
CA LEU A 119 23.61 13.52 16.43
C LEU A 119 23.88 13.13 14.98
N LEU A 120 22.82 12.76 14.23
CA LEU A 120 22.91 12.40 12.83
C LEU A 120 23.33 13.58 11.95
N ASN A 121 22.78 14.77 12.17
CA ASN A 121 23.11 15.96 11.38
C ASN A 121 24.57 16.39 11.62
N GLY A 122 25.04 16.30 12.87
CA GLY A 122 26.45 16.49 13.22
C GLY A 122 27.37 15.50 12.52
N PHE A 123 27.00 14.21 12.51
CA PHE A 123 27.76 13.17 11.79
C PHE A 123 27.73 13.34 10.26
N LEU A 124 26.60 13.71 9.68
CA LEU A 124 26.43 13.96 8.24
C LEU A 124 27.24 15.18 7.76
N ASN A 125 27.31 16.23 8.57
CA ASN A 125 28.16 17.38 8.28
C ASN A 125 29.65 17.01 8.37
N ALA A 126 30.05 16.23 9.38
CA ALA A 126 31.44 15.79 9.53
C ALA A 126 31.90 14.80 8.44
N SER A 127 31.00 13.96 7.95
CA SER A 127 31.27 12.97 6.89
C SER A 127 31.06 13.50 5.46
N GLY A 128 30.57 14.73 5.30
CA GLY A 128 30.19 15.31 4.00
C GLY A 128 28.88 14.74 3.41
N GLY A 129 28.19 13.84 4.11
CA GLY A 129 26.94 13.23 3.69
C GLY A 129 25.77 14.22 3.55
N MET A 130 25.85 15.39 4.20
CA MET A 130 24.83 16.45 4.06
C MET A 130 24.72 16.94 2.61
N GLN A 131 25.84 17.03 1.89
CA GLN A 131 25.85 17.43 0.48
C GLN A 131 25.23 16.37 -0.42
N PHE A 132 25.44 15.09 -0.11
CA PHE A 132 24.81 13.98 -0.82
C PHE A 132 23.29 13.94 -0.58
N LEU A 133 22.83 14.18 0.66
CA LEU A 133 21.40 14.25 0.95
C LEU A 133 20.72 15.43 0.24
N ASN A 134 21.33 16.61 0.23
CA ASN A 134 20.81 17.76 -0.52
C ASN A 134 20.72 17.50 -2.03
N TRP A 135 21.69 16.76 -2.59
CA TRP A 135 21.64 16.34 -3.99
C TRP A 135 20.52 15.32 -4.23
N LEU A 136 20.36 14.35 -3.32
CA LEU A 136 19.33 13.32 -3.40
C LEU A 136 17.92 13.94 -3.33
N ASP A 137 17.75 14.96 -2.50
CA ASP A 137 16.49 15.70 -2.33
C ASP A 137 16.10 16.48 -3.60
N TYR A 138 17.08 16.96 -4.37
CA TYR A 138 16.83 17.52 -5.70
C TYR A 138 16.58 16.46 -6.78
N ALA A 139 17.24 15.30 -6.68
CA ALA A 139 17.18 14.26 -7.70
C ALA A 139 15.86 13.45 -7.66
N MET A 140 15.38 13.10 -6.46
CA MET A 140 14.22 12.20 -6.30
C MET A 140 12.90 12.76 -6.84
N PRO A 141 12.50 14.03 -6.58
CA PRO A 141 11.26 14.59 -7.11
C PRO A 141 11.27 14.69 -8.64
N THR A 142 12.44 14.96 -9.22
CA THR A 142 12.62 15.08 -10.66
C THR A 142 12.44 13.72 -11.36
N LEU A 143 12.84 12.63 -10.71
CA LEU A 143 12.62 11.27 -11.21
C LEU A 143 11.17 10.82 -11.00
N ALA A 144 10.59 11.12 -9.84
CA ALA A 144 9.19 10.80 -9.54
C ALA A 144 8.22 11.47 -10.52
N THR A 145 8.39 12.79 -10.77
CA THR A 145 7.57 13.54 -11.72
C THR A 145 7.71 13.03 -13.16
N LYS A 146 8.91 12.63 -13.58
CA LYS A 146 9.12 12.00 -14.89
C LYS A 146 8.42 10.64 -15.01
N LEU A 147 8.48 9.82 -13.97
CA LEU A 147 7.81 8.51 -13.98
C LEU A 147 6.29 8.67 -13.97
N GLU A 148 5.76 9.53 -13.12
CA GLU A 148 4.32 9.82 -13.03
C GLU A 148 3.76 10.38 -14.34
N THR A 149 4.44 11.35 -14.95
CA THR A 149 4.06 11.86 -16.29
C THR A 149 4.13 10.79 -17.37
N THR A 150 5.12 9.89 -17.34
CA THR A 150 5.21 8.77 -18.29
C THR A 150 4.08 7.76 -18.09
N ILE A 151 3.72 7.47 -16.84
CA ILE A 151 2.59 6.58 -16.51
C ILE A 151 1.27 7.17 -17.02
N HIS A 152 1.02 8.45 -16.78
CA HIS A 152 -0.22 9.10 -17.23
C HIS A 152 -0.33 9.28 -18.74
N THR A 153 0.79 9.49 -19.44
CA THR A 153 0.79 9.73 -20.90
C THR A 153 0.83 8.44 -21.72
N VAL A 154 1.44 7.38 -21.21
CA VAL A 154 1.62 6.12 -21.96
C VAL A 154 0.72 5.02 -21.44
N ILE A 155 0.73 4.75 -20.13
CA ILE A 155 0.06 3.58 -19.55
C ILE A 155 -1.43 3.85 -19.38
N ASN A 156 -1.80 5.02 -18.87
CA ASN A 156 -3.19 5.34 -18.56
C ASN A 156 -4.12 5.43 -19.79
N PRO A 157 -3.73 5.99 -20.95
CA PRO A 157 -4.57 5.91 -22.15
C PRO A 157 -4.67 4.50 -22.74
N LEU A 158 -3.63 3.67 -22.60
CA LEU A 158 -3.61 2.29 -23.12
C LEU A 158 -4.40 1.31 -22.25
N PHE A 159 -4.36 1.45 -20.93
CA PHE A 159 -4.95 0.47 -19.99
C PHE A 159 -6.03 1.07 -19.07
N GLY A 160 -6.05 2.39 -18.87
CA GLY A 160 -6.97 3.08 -17.96
C GLY A 160 -8.09 3.86 -18.65
N SER A 161 -8.09 3.96 -19.99
CA SER A 161 -9.14 4.67 -20.75
C SER A 161 -10.08 3.71 -21.46
N ILE A 162 -11.34 4.15 -21.65
CA ILE A 162 -12.36 3.43 -22.43
C ILE A 162 -11.87 3.15 -23.86
N ALA A 163 -11.10 4.08 -24.45
CA ALA A 163 -10.51 3.92 -25.78
C ALA A 163 -9.48 2.77 -25.84
N GLY A 164 -8.68 2.59 -24.79
CA GLY A 164 -7.73 1.48 -24.67
C GLY A 164 -8.42 0.12 -24.60
N LEU A 165 -9.51 0.02 -23.83
CA LEU A 165 -10.33 -1.18 -23.76
C LEU A 165 -10.98 -1.53 -25.10
N ILE A 166 -11.49 -0.53 -25.82
CA ILE A 166 -12.06 -0.71 -27.17
C ILE A 166 -10.99 -1.23 -28.14
N LEU A 167 -9.77 -0.68 -28.10
CA LEU A 167 -8.66 -1.15 -28.94
C LEU A 167 -8.29 -2.61 -28.63
N LEU A 168 -8.26 -2.98 -27.34
CA LEU A 168 -7.93 -4.33 -26.89
C LEU A 168 -8.99 -5.35 -27.32
N VAL A 169 -10.27 -5.00 -27.21
CA VAL A 169 -11.38 -5.80 -27.74
C VAL A 169 -11.27 -5.97 -29.26
N GLY A 170 -10.97 -4.89 -29.99
CA GLY A 170 -10.75 -4.96 -31.45
C GLY A 170 -9.58 -5.86 -31.84
N LEU A 171 -8.49 -5.84 -31.07
CA LEU A 171 -7.30 -6.64 -31.34
C LEU A 171 -7.55 -8.13 -31.05
N ILE A 172 -8.27 -8.45 -29.96
CA ILE A 172 -8.74 -9.82 -29.67
C ILE A 172 -9.64 -10.33 -30.81
N MET A 173 -10.55 -9.50 -31.31
CA MET A 173 -11.45 -9.85 -32.41
C MET A 173 -10.66 -10.19 -33.68
N VAL A 174 -9.70 -9.33 -34.08
CA VAL A 174 -8.82 -9.56 -35.24
C VAL A 174 -7.94 -10.80 -35.07
N ALA A 175 -7.39 -11.03 -33.87
CA ALA A 175 -6.61 -12.22 -33.57
C ALA A 175 -7.45 -13.51 -33.60
N GLY A 176 -8.71 -13.43 -33.14
CA GLY A 176 -9.70 -14.50 -33.25
C GLY A 176 -9.99 -14.88 -34.70
N LEU A 177 -10.19 -13.88 -35.57
CA LEU A 177 -10.41 -14.09 -37.00
C LEU A 177 -9.21 -14.76 -37.71
N ARG A 178 -7.98 -14.50 -37.26
CA ARG A 178 -6.79 -15.18 -37.82
C ARG A 178 -6.70 -16.65 -37.40
N LYS A 179 -7.18 -16.99 -36.19
CA LYS A 179 -7.08 -18.36 -35.66
C LYS A 179 -8.10 -19.31 -36.28
N ASP A 180 -9.26 -18.81 -36.68
CA ASP A 180 -10.31 -19.61 -37.32
C ASP A 180 -9.86 -20.15 -38.69
N HIS A 181 -9.13 -19.34 -39.46
CA HIS A 181 -8.61 -19.74 -40.78
C HIS A 181 -7.53 -20.85 -40.74
N SER A 182 -6.91 -21.13 -39.58
CA SER A 182 -5.88 -22.18 -39.45
C SER A 182 -6.35 -23.47 -38.78
N SER A 183 -7.54 -23.47 -38.16
CA SER A 183 -8.05 -24.62 -37.39
C SER A 183 -8.87 -25.63 -38.22
N ILE A 184 -9.31 -25.26 -39.42
CA ILE A 184 -10.17 -26.09 -40.30
C ILE A 184 -9.43 -27.30 -40.93
N ARG A 185 -8.14 -27.55 -40.64
CA ARG A 185 -7.37 -28.59 -41.35
C ARG A 185 -7.14 -29.92 -40.60
N TRP A 186 -7.38 -29.98 -39.29
CA TRP A 186 -6.92 -31.12 -38.48
C TRP A 186 -8.03 -32.04 -37.93
N GLY A 187 -9.27 -31.56 -37.77
CA GLY A 187 -10.40 -32.40 -37.31
C GLY A 187 -11.04 -33.25 -38.41
N ASP A 188 -11.20 -32.68 -39.61
CA ASP A 188 -12.00 -33.31 -40.66
C ASP A 188 -11.28 -34.49 -41.34
N ARG A 189 -9.93 -34.51 -41.32
CA ARG A 189 -9.15 -35.60 -41.94
C ARG A 189 -9.21 -36.90 -41.15
N ALA A 190 -9.42 -36.83 -39.82
CA ALA A 190 -9.55 -38.01 -38.96
C ALA A 190 -10.94 -38.66 -39.07
N LEU A 191 -11.98 -37.85 -39.30
CA LEU A 191 -13.34 -38.34 -39.51
C LEU A 191 -13.50 -38.99 -40.89
N LEU A 192 -12.81 -38.47 -41.92
CA LEU A 192 -12.80 -39.05 -43.25
C LEU A 192 -12.03 -40.38 -43.34
N SER A 193 -10.99 -40.59 -42.51
CA SER A 193 -10.26 -41.87 -42.46
C SER A 193 -11.01 -42.96 -41.69
N LEU A 194 -11.92 -42.61 -40.79
CA LEU A 194 -12.73 -43.59 -40.05
C LEU A 194 -13.97 -44.07 -40.83
N TYR A 195 -14.41 -43.31 -41.84
CA TYR A 195 -15.59 -43.63 -42.65
C TYR A 195 -15.26 -44.52 -43.87
N TYR A 196 -14.00 -44.57 -44.32
CA TYR A 196 -13.54 -45.42 -45.43
C TYR A 196 -12.74 -46.63 -44.91
N TRP A 197 -13.42 -47.60 -44.30
CA TRP A 197 -12.89 -48.96 -44.14
C TRP A 197 -13.54 -49.87 -45.19
N PRO A 198 -12.81 -50.41 -46.18
CA PRO A 198 -13.37 -51.37 -47.11
C PRO A 198 -13.58 -52.72 -46.41
N THR A 199 -14.82 -53.18 -46.37
CA THR A 199 -15.18 -54.58 -46.15
C THR A 199 -14.76 -55.42 -47.36
N ASP A 200 -14.19 -56.58 -47.04
CA ASP A 200 -13.60 -57.63 -47.87
C ASP A 200 -14.30 -57.95 -49.20
N GLU A 201 -13.50 -58.35 -50.19
CA GLU A 201 -13.66 -59.58 -51.01
C GLU A 201 -12.34 -59.92 -51.73
#